data_AF-A0A1L9X8H2-F1
#
_entry.id   AF-A0A1L9X8H2-F1
#
_cell.length_a   1.000
_cell.length_b   1.000
_cell.length_c   1.000
_cell.angle_alpha   90.00
_cell.angle_beta   90.00
_cell.angle_gamma   90.00
#
_symmetry.space_group_name_H-M   'P 1'
#
loop_
_entity.id
_entity.type
_entity.pdbx_description
1 polymer ?
#
loop_
_entity_poly.entity_id
_entity_poly.type
_entity_poly.pdbx_seq_one_letter_code
_entity_poly.pdbx_strand_id
1 'polypeptide(L)'
;MDSRRNSRAAWGSPPPESPLALPPAPIAFQLSSRLAEPAHPSKPDTEKEELRVQVNTLKYELENFKQERDLMVLRHEKELRELQLKADADFRKAQVAESSSHRASHKSETLAKELKEAQDTALNEKAELERRLRTLQDQNQSLQEDVDDTKAQLLDQERQSKYQVSELETIRSSLQKTLEELQNDLQTVRSDMNTTQAKLQERETEVAHLESENLRLKAEGSDTEALSVLKRELSDQVNHIRNLETANREQTIELRHLRKVQKNVEVVEEQKRSLENQLQLMKGVESELGTAQIQMQILEDERRSWTSLLQDNDQPAELDSPESVVKALLQERIEKATLVDKLGSVEAEALEKEEQIRSLEAEKMTLRKELETVRATASAAGGATADSRAKARLERQRTLAIKEVEYLRAQLKTFDTEEETMNAEQSQFDQQKSEQIATLEKLVDEYRAELAKVHEELSQHIKVVPVSTLESMKLDIQDMERAVADKEKRMRRLKEIWTAKSSEFREAVASLLGFKLDFLPNGRVRVTSMFHLSAAYRHGDRDSGSSSDAQGPGSMGNGEENSIIFDGENGTMKISGGPNSLFAMEIRPLVKFWVEERKDIPCFLAAMTLDFYDKTTRAARM
;
A
#
# COMPACT_ATOMS: atom_id res chain seq x y z
N MET A 1 -7.54 40.20 -65.00
CA MET A 1 -7.25 40.98 -63.77
C MET A 1 -5.86 40.56 -63.32
N ASP A 2 -4.78 40.99 -63.96
CA ASP A 2 -4.27 42.38 -64.12
C ASP A 2 -3.73 42.93 -62.78
N SER A 3 -2.50 43.44 -62.69
CA SER A 3 -1.90 44.38 -63.66
C SER A 3 -0.42 44.14 -64.01
N ARG A 4 0.02 44.80 -65.09
CA ARG A 4 1.37 44.71 -65.70
C ARG A 4 2.34 45.80 -65.21
N ARG A 5 3.65 45.50 -65.20
CA ARG A 5 4.80 46.28 -65.73
C ARG A 5 6.08 45.44 -65.48
N ASN A 6 6.90 45.00 -66.44
CA ASN A 6 7.59 45.67 -67.56
C ASN A 6 8.59 46.73 -67.04
N SER A 7 9.90 46.73 -67.33
CA SER A 7 10.75 46.05 -68.36
C SER A 7 12.17 45.78 -67.77
N ARG A 8 13.23 45.28 -68.42
CA ARG A 8 13.66 45.18 -69.85
C ARG A 8 14.74 44.07 -69.99
N ALA A 9 15.05 43.60 -71.21
CA ALA A 9 15.93 42.43 -71.44
C ALA A 9 17.13 42.67 -72.38
N ALA A 10 18.18 41.85 -72.19
CA ALA A 10 19.23 41.42 -73.14
C ALA A 10 19.93 40.19 -72.50
N TRP A 11 19.86 38.94 -72.97
CA TRP A 11 20.21 38.32 -74.27
C TRP A 11 21.71 38.37 -74.61
N GLY A 12 22.39 37.20 -74.62
CA GLY A 12 23.75 37.02 -75.16
C GLY A 12 24.57 35.85 -74.56
N SER A 13 24.73 34.75 -75.30
CA SER A 13 25.61 33.58 -75.03
C SER A 13 25.63 32.66 -76.28
N PRO A 14 26.59 31.73 -76.48
CA PRO A 14 28.02 31.70 -76.14
C PRO A 14 28.92 31.47 -77.40
N PRO A 15 29.77 30.41 -77.56
CA PRO A 15 31.21 30.45 -77.22
C PRO A 15 32.26 30.57 -78.39
N PRO A 16 33.10 29.58 -78.79
CA PRO A 16 34.57 29.78 -78.82
C PRO A 16 35.31 29.41 -80.12
N GLU A 17 36.56 29.86 -80.32
CA GLU A 17 37.59 29.16 -81.15
C GLU A 17 39.04 29.72 -81.00
N SER A 18 40.00 29.16 -81.75
CA SER A 18 41.45 29.50 -81.87
C SER A 18 41.82 29.49 -83.39
N PRO A 19 43.08 29.58 -83.91
CA PRO A 19 44.44 29.69 -83.32
C PRO A 19 45.44 30.64 -84.07
N LEU A 20 46.76 30.52 -83.77
CA LEU A 20 47.98 30.76 -84.60
C LEU A 20 48.17 32.02 -85.50
N ALA A 21 49.28 32.78 -85.28
CA ALA A 21 50.04 33.49 -86.34
C ALA A 21 51.48 33.94 -85.91
N LEU A 22 52.38 34.09 -86.90
CA LEU A 22 53.74 34.70 -86.89
C LEU A 22 53.98 35.32 -88.30
N PRO A 23 55.10 36.00 -88.60
CA PRO A 23 55.75 37.20 -88.02
C PRO A 23 55.54 38.41 -89.00
N PRO A 24 56.45 39.39 -89.35
CA PRO A 24 57.92 39.33 -89.59
C PRO A 24 58.77 40.54 -89.09
N ALA A 25 60.07 40.57 -89.44
CA ALA A 25 60.99 41.75 -89.41
C ALA A 25 61.22 42.29 -90.86
N PRO A 26 61.98 43.39 -91.16
CA PRO A 26 63.43 43.62 -90.93
C PRO A 26 63.68 44.95 -90.14
N ILE A 27 64.72 45.83 -90.23
CA ILE A 27 65.91 46.18 -91.06
C ILE A 27 66.94 46.80 -90.06
N ALA A 28 68.28 46.64 -89.99
CA ALA A 28 69.43 46.35 -90.89
C ALA A 28 70.21 47.57 -91.46
N PHE A 29 71.23 48.07 -90.72
CA PHE A 29 72.36 48.91 -91.21
C PHE A 29 73.59 48.61 -90.32
N GLN A 30 74.56 47.78 -90.74
CA GLN A 30 75.71 48.06 -91.62
C GLN A 30 76.83 48.95 -91.02
N LEU A 31 78.04 48.37 -91.00
CA LEU A 31 79.31 49.05 -90.70
C LEU A 31 79.79 49.92 -91.87
N SER A 32 80.64 50.90 -91.59
CA SER A 32 81.62 51.44 -92.55
C SER A 32 82.94 51.75 -91.83
N SER A 33 84.07 51.77 -92.54
CA SER A 33 85.41 51.84 -91.94
C SER A 33 86.50 52.36 -92.89
N ARG A 34 87.53 53.02 -92.33
CA ARG A 34 88.74 53.60 -93.00
C ARG A 34 88.40 54.85 -93.86
N LEU A 35 89.26 55.85 -94.04
CA LEU A 35 90.74 55.97 -94.03
C LEU A 35 91.20 57.19 -93.16
N ALA A 36 92.40 57.21 -92.56
CA ALA A 36 93.67 57.84 -93.01
C ALA A 36 93.58 59.38 -93.32
N GLU A 37 94.56 60.25 -93.04
CA GLU A 37 96.01 60.05 -92.74
C GLU A 37 96.59 61.17 -91.78
N PRO A 38 97.89 61.60 -91.71
CA PRO A 38 98.72 61.38 -90.50
C PRO A 38 99.35 62.64 -89.82
N ALA A 39 100.37 62.37 -88.96
CA ALA A 39 101.40 63.26 -88.37
C ALA A 39 101.02 64.03 -87.07
N HIS A 40 101.89 64.22 -86.06
CA HIS A 40 103.32 63.86 -85.83
C HIS A 40 103.54 63.35 -84.37
N PRO A 41 104.71 62.74 -84.02
CA PRO A 41 104.85 61.93 -82.79
C PRO A 41 105.48 62.63 -81.57
N SER A 42 105.08 62.24 -80.36
CA SER A 42 105.84 62.49 -79.13
C SER A 42 105.50 61.52 -77.97
N LYS A 43 106.42 60.59 -77.67
CA LYS A 43 106.59 59.78 -76.43
C LYS A 43 105.43 58.84 -75.99
N PRO A 44 105.75 57.63 -75.46
CA PRO A 44 104.77 56.76 -74.81
C PRO A 44 104.63 57.11 -73.32
N ASP A 45 103.58 57.84 -72.97
CA ASP A 45 103.18 58.06 -71.57
C ASP A 45 102.47 56.78 -71.06
N THR A 46 103.20 55.83 -70.46
CA THR A 46 102.62 54.56 -69.96
C THR A 46 101.48 54.78 -68.97
N GLU A 47 101.64 55.77 -68.08
CA GLU A 47 100.61 56.24 -67.13
C GLU A 47 99.27 56.57 -67.83
N LYS A 48 99.32 57.11 -69.06
CA LYS A 48 98.14 57.50 -69.84
C LYS A 48 97.49 56.32 -70.56
N GLU A 49 98.17 55.18 -70.64
CA GLU A 49 97.60 53.91 -71.10
C GLU A 49 97.07 53.11 -69.91
N GLU A 50 97.79 53.08 -68.80
CA GLU A 50 97.34 52.53 -67.51
C GLU A 50 96.05 53.20 -67.03
N LEU A 51 95.96 54.53 -67.04
CA LEU A 51 94.73 55.28 -66.72
C LEU A 51 93.59 54.96 -67.70
N ARG A 52 93.88 54.69 -68.98
CA ARG A 52 92.85 54.26 -69.96
C ARG A 52 92.39 52.83 -69.71
N VAL A 53 93.26 51.94 -69.27
CA VAL A 53 92.89 50.59 -68.79
C VAL A 53 92.03 50.71 -67.54
N GLN A 54 92.47 51.42 -66.50
CA GLN A 54 91.71 51.65 -65.26
C GLN A 54 90.32 52.24 -65.53
N VAL A 55 90.22 53.28 -66.36
CA VAL A 55 88.93 53.89 -66.74
C VAL A 55 88.04 52.91 -67.52
N ASN A 56 88.60 51.98 -68.28
CA ASN A 56 87.81 50.96 -68.96
C ASN A 56 87.41 49.82 -68.01
N THR A 57 88.27 49.40 -67.09
CA THR A 57 87.92 48.44 -66.02
C THR A 57 86.79 48.99 -65.14
N LEU A 58 86.92 50.22 -64.65
CA LEU A 58 85.87 50.91 -63.88
C LEU A 58 84.56 51.07 -64.66
N LYS A 59 84.61 51.23 -65.99
CA LYS A 59 83.40 51.20 -66.84
C LYS A 59 82.79 49.81 -66.90
N TYR A 60 83.58 48.74 -67.07
CA TYR A 60 83.07 47.37 -67.07
C TYR A 60 82.49 46.98 -65.71
N GLU A 61 83.13 47.37 -64.61
CA GLU A 61 82.60 47.20 -63.25
C GLU A 61 81.28 47.96 -63.06
N LEU A 62 81.22 49.23 -63.49
CA LEU A 62 80.00 50.04 -63.42
C LEU A 62 78.89 49.52 -64.34
N GLU A 63 79.22 48.93 -65.49
CA GLU A 63 78.26 48.27 -66.39
C GLU A 63 77.77 46.93 -65.79
N ASN A 64 78.66 46.17 -65.14
CA ASN A 64 78.31 44.97 -64.41
C ASN A 64 77.39 45.29 -63.21
N PHE A 65 77.71 46.30 -62.40
CA PHE A 65 76.86 46.73 -61.29
C PHE A 65 75.48 47.26 -61.75
N LYS A 66 75.36 47.85 -62.96
CA LYS A 66 74.05 48.12 -63.57
C LYS A 66 73.32 46.83 -63.91
N GLN A 67 73.97 45.88 -64.60
CA GLN A 67 73.34 44.62 -64.97
C GLN A 67 72.91 43.79 -63.74
N GLU A 68 73.72 43.76 -62.69
CA GLU A 68 73.37 43.15 -61.40
C GLU A 68 72.18 43.85 -60.74
N ARG A 69 72.16 45.19 -60.74
CA ARG A 69 71.03 45.98 -60.25
C ARG A 69 69.76 45.73 -61.04
N ASP A 70 69.83 45.68 -62.36
CA ASP A 70 68.66 45.48 -63.24
C ASP A 70 68.14 44.04 -63.10
N LEU A 71 69.03 43.05 -62.95
CA LEU A 71 68.67 41.68 -62.59
C LEU A 71 68.05 41.60 -61.17
N MET A 72 68.51 42.39 -60.21
CA MET A 72 67.94 42.48 -58.87
C MET A 72 66.54 43.13 -58.89
N VAL A 73 66.34 44.19 -59.68
CA VAL A 73 65.01 44.79 -59.92
C VAL A 73 64.07 43.77 -60.55
N LEU A 74 64.49 43.07 -61.61
CA LEU A 74 63.67 42.03 -62.27
C LEU A 74 63.33 40.86 -61.34
N ARG A 75 64.24 40.47 -60.43
CA ARG A 75 63.97 39.48 -59.36
C ARG A 75 62.92 40.00 -58.39
N HIS A 76 63.07 41.21 -57.85
CA HIS A 76 62.09 41.79 -56.94
C HIS A 76 60.73 42.04 -57.59
N GLU A 77 60.67 42.45 -58.86
CA GLU A 77 59.39 42.53 -59.57
C GLU A 77 58.74 41.14 -59.75
N LYS A 78 59.53 40.09 -60.00
CA LYS A 78 59.02 38.70 -60.09
C LYS A 78 58.50 38.23 -58.73
N GLU A 79 59.24 38.50 -57.66
CA GLU A 79 58.84 38.21 -56.28
C GLU A 79 57.55 38.96 -55.89
N LEU A 80 57.44 40.25 -56.22
CA LEU A 80 56.23 41.05 -56.02
C LEU A 80 55.02 40.50 -56.79
N ARG A 81 55.20 40.15 -58.08
CA ARG A 81 54.14 39.50 -58.89
C ARG A 81 53.73 38.15 -58.31
N GLU A 82 54.68 37.34 -57.86
CA GLU A 82 54.39 36.06 -57.20
C GLU A 82 53.67 36.22 -55.86
N LEU A 83 54.05 37.20 -55.03
CA LEU A 83 53.39 37.52 -53.78
C LEU A 83 51.96 38.04 -54.02
N GLN A 84 51.77 38.90 -55.03
CA GLN A 84 50.45 39.38 -55.44
C GLN A 84 49.55 38.24 -55.92
N LEU A 85 50.06 37.33 -56.77
CA LEU A 85 49.31 36.16 -57.24
C LEU A 85 48.96 35.19 -56.10
N LYS A 86 49.83 35.03 -55.08
CA LYS A 86 49.54 34.26 -53.87
C LYS A 86 48.44 34.93 -53.04
N ALA A 87 48.54 36.25 -52.81
CA ALA A 87 47.52 37.03 -52.10
C ALA A 87 46.14 37.00 -52.80
N ASP A 88 46.09 37.16 -54.12
CA ASP A 88 44.85 37.05 -54.92
C ASP A 88 44.24 35.64 -54.85
N ALA A 89 45.08 34.60 -54.87
CA ALA A 89 44.63 33.22 -54.75
C ALA A 89 44.08 32.92 -53.34
N ASP A 90 44.74 33.40 -52.29
CA ASP A 90 44.33 33.18 -50.90
C ASP A 90 43.10 34.03 -50.53
N PHE A 91 42.97 35.25 -51.05
CA PHE A 91 41.74 36.06 -50.96
C PHE A 91 40.55 35.34 -51.61
N ARG A 92 40.73 34.75 -52.81
CA ARG A 92 39.67 33.96 -53.47
C ARG A 92 39.31 32.70 -52.67
N LYS A 93 40.28 32.00 -52.07
CA LYS A 93 40.01 30.87 -51.16
C LYS A 93 39.20 31.32 -49.94
N ALA A 94 39.59 32.44 -49.32
CA ALA A 94 38.89 33.01 -48.18
C ALA A 94 37.44 33.38 -48.53
N GLN A 95 37.22 34.08 -49.65
CA GLN A 95 35.87 34.44 -50.12
C GLN A 95 35.01 33.20 -50.43
N VAL A 96 35.58 32.15 -51.02
CA VAL A 96 34.86 30.88 -51.23
C VAL A 96 34.52 30.21 -49.91
N ALA A 97 35.46 30.15 -48.95
CA ALA A 97 35.24 29.59 -47.62
C ALA A 97 34.16 30.37 -46.85
N GLU A 98 34.23 31.69 -46.84
CA GLU A 98 33.23 32.59 -46.26
C GLU A 98 31.84 32.39 -46.88
N SER A 99 31.74 32.33 -48.22
CA SER A 99 30.49 32.02 -48.91
C SER A 99 29.92 30.64 -48.55
N SER A 100 30.79 29.67 -48.21
CA SER A 100 30.38 28.33 -47.79
C SER A 100 29.94 28.32 -46.33
N SER A 101 30.61 29.10 -45.48
CA SER A 101 30.29 29.32 -44.06
C SER A 101 28.93 30.01 -43.91
N HIS A 102 28.66 31.08 -44.67
CA HIS A 102 27.34 31.72 -44.68
C HIS A 102 26.22 30.77 -45.15
N ARG A 103 26.48 29.93 -46.17
CA ARG A 103 25.51 28.92 -46.63
C ARG A 103 25.29 27.78 -45.63
N ALA A 104 26.31 27.41 -44.86
CA ALA A 104 26.17 26.45 -43.76
C ALA A 104 25.41 27.06 -42.58
N SER A 105 25.79 28.28 -42.16
CA SER A 105 25.15 29.04 -41.09
C SER A 105 23.66 29.28 -41.36
N HIS A 106 23.30 29.78 -42.54
CA HIS A 106 21.89 29.98 -42.93
C HIS A 106 21.11 28.66 -42.94
N LYS A 107 21.72 27.53 -43.34
CA LYS A 107 21.08 26.21 -43.26
C LYS A 107 20.89 25.73 -41.82
N SER A 108 21.86 25.95 -40.93
CA SER A 108 21.68 25.65 -39.51
C SER A 108 20.61 26.56 -38.88
N GLU A 109 20.49 27.81 -39.32
CA GLU A 109 19.46 28.74 -38.83
C GLU A 109 18.05 28.35 -39.30
N THR A 110 17.87 27.89 -40.55
CA THR A 110 16.57 27.38 -41.02
C THR A 110 16.19 26.08 -40.31
N LEU A 111 17.12 25.12 -40.20
CA LEU A 111 16.88 23.87 -39.47
C LEU A 111 16.59 24.10 -37.98
N ALA A 112 17.22 25.10 -37.36
CA ALA A 112 16.92 25.48 -35.97
C ALA A 112 15.52 26.11 -35.82
N LYS A 113 15.05 26.88 -36.82
CA LYS A 113 13.69 27.41 -36.85
C LYS A 113 12.66 26.30 -37.08
N GLU A 114 12.86 25.45 -38.09
CA GLU A 114 12.00 24.30 -38.39
C GLU A 114 11.88 23.35 -37.17
N LEU A 115 12.99 23.04 -36.50
CA LEU A 115 13.00 22.23 -35.28
C LEU A 115 12.26 22.90 -34.12
N LYS A 116 12.43 24.23 -33.95
CA LYS A 116 11.70 24.97 -32.92
C LYS A 116 10.20 25.03 -33.23
N GLU A 117 9.81 25.29 -34.47
CA GLU A 117 8.41 25.33 -34.89
C GLU A 117 7.74 23.97 -34.67
N ALA A 118 8.41 22.86 -35.02
CA ALA A 118 7.94 21.50 -34.74
C ALA A 118 7.84 21.19 -33.24
N GLN A 119 8.75 21.71 -32.42
CA GLN A 119 8.68 21.60 -30.96
C GLN A 119 7.52 22.42 -30.38
N ASP A 120 7.35 23.67 -30.82
CA ASP A 120 6.28 24.56 -30.41
C ASP A 120 4.89 23.98 -30.83
N THR A 121 4.76 23.34 -32.00
CA THR A 121 3.52 22.62 -32.37
C THR A 121 3.28 21.39 -31.51
N ALA A 122 4.28 20.55 -31.26
CA ALA A 122 4.14 19.35 -30.44
C ALA A 122 3.78 19.68 -28.97
N LEU A 123 4.29 20.79 -28.43
CA LEU A 123 3.92 21.29 -27.11
C LEU A 123 2.47 21.79 -27.06
N ASN A 124 2.00 22.46 -28.12
CA ASN A 124 0.60 22.89 -28.22
C ASN A 124 -0.37 21.71 -28.36
N GLU A 125 -0.05 20.72 -29.21
CA GLU A 125 -0.85 19.49 -29.34
C GLU A 125 -0.90 18.70 -28.02
N LYS A 126 0.24 18.58 -27.32
CA LYS A 126 0.29 17.97 -25.97
C LYS A 126 -0.59 18.73 -24.98
N ALA A 127 -0.55 20.05 -24.96
CA ALA A 127 -1.38 20.87 -24.09
C ALA A 127 -2.88 20.78 -24.43
N GLU A 128 -3.25 20.62 -25.70
CA GLU A 128 -4.64 20.33 -26.09
C GLU A 128 -5.09 18.94 -25.65
N LEU A 129 -4.26 17.91 -25.83
CA LEU A 129 -4.58 16.55 -25.39
C LEU A 129 -4.69 16.46 -23.87
N GLU A 130 -3.82 17.15 -23.11
CA GLU A 130 -3.93 17.26 -21.65
C GLU A 130 -5.22 17.97 -21.20
N ARG A 131 -5.64 19.03 -21.89
CA ARG A 131 -6.94 19.70 -21.62
C ARG A 131 -8.11 18.75 -21.88
N ARG A 132 -8.09 18.05 -23.01
CA ARG A 132 -9.15 17.07 -23.38
C ARG A 132 -9.20 15.91 -22.39
N LEU A 133 -8.04 15.40 -21.96
CA LEU A 133 -7.92 14.37 -20.92
C LEU A 133 -8.58 14.83 -19.62
N ARG A 134 -8.25 16.03 -19.13
CA ARG A 134 -8.87 16.59 -17.91
C ARG A 134 -10.39 16.72 -18.06
N THR A 135 -10.88 17.32 -19.15
CA THR A 135 -12.34 17.43 -19.35
C THR A 135 -13.06 16.07 -19.44
N LEU A 136 -12.38 15.02 -19.92
CA LEU A 136 -12.92 13.65 -19.91
C LEU A 136 -12.82 12.98 -18.54
N GLN A 137 -11.83 13.34 -17.72
CA GLN A 137 -11.75 12.91 -16.31
C GLN A 137 -12.84 13.59 -15.48
N ASP A 138 -13.01 14.91 -15.62
CA ASP A 138 -14.07 15.70 -14.98
C ASP A 138 -15.47 15.15 -15.33
N GLN A 139 -15.70 14.81 -16.60
CA GLN A 139 -16.95 14.18 -17.07
C GLN A 139 -17.15 12.75 -16.54
N ASN A 140 -16.09 11.93 -16.45
CA ASN A 140 -16.21 10.61 -15.83
C ASN A 140 -16.50 10.72 -14.33
N GLN A 141 -15.93 11.72 -13.64
CA GLN A 141 -16.23 11.97 -12.23
C GLN A 141 -17.70 12.39 -12.05
N SER A 142 -18.21 13.37 -12.81
CA SER A 142 -19.61 13.78 -12.65
C SER A 142 -20.58 12.65 -13.00
N LEU A 143 -20.29 11.85 -14.03
CA LEU A 143 -21.10 10.68 -14.37
C LEU A 143 -21.03 9.58 -13.31
N GLN A 144 -19.91 9.43 -12.60
CA GLN A 144 -19.79 8.51 -11.46
C GLN A 144 -20.60 9.02 -10.25
N GLU A 145 -20.56 10.33 -9.99
CA GLU A 145 -21.38 11.00 -8.95
C GLU A 145 -22.88 10.86 -9.26
N ASP A 146 -23.33 11.15 -10.49
CA ASP A 146 -24.70 10.91 -10.96
C ASP A 146 -25.13 9.43 -10.79
N VAL A 147 -24.22 8.50 -11.06
CA VAL A 147 -24.45 7.04 -10.94
C VAL A 147 -24.52 6.59 -9.48
N ASP A 148 -23.83 7.24 -8.55
CA ASP A 148 -23.91 6.91 -7.12
C ASP A 148 -25.09 7.60 -6.42
N ASP A 149 -25.46 8.82 -6.84
CA ASP A 149 -26.70 9.49 -6.41
C ASP A 149 -27.95 8.72 -6.87
N THR A 150 -27.98 8.24 -8.11
CA THR A 150 -29.10 7.42 -8.61
C THR A 150 -29.19 6.04 -7.93
N LYS A 151 -28.06 5.43 -7.53
CA LYS A 151 -28.06 4.25 -6.64
C LYS A 151 -28.62 4.58 -5.25
N ALA A 152 -28.25 5.71 -4.67
CA ALA A 152 -28.76 6.13 -3.36
C ALA A 152 -30.29 6.31 -3.40
N GLN A 153 -30.80 7.02 -4.42
CA GLN A 153 -32.24 7.18 -4.66
C GLN A 153 -32.96 5.83 -4.85
N LEU A 154 -32.36 4.89 -5.60
CA LEU A 154 -32.92 3.54 -5.79
C LEU A 154 -32.97 2.76 -4.47
N LEU A 155 -31.92 2.83 -3.65
CA LEU A 155 -31.87 2.17 -2.34
C LEU A 155 -32.89 2.76 -1.35
N ASP A 156 -33.14 4.07 -1.38
CA ASP A 156 -34.18 4.71 -0.57
C ASP A 156 -35.59 4.40 -1.05
N GLN A 157 -35.83 4.28 -2.36
CA GLN A 157 -37.08 3.75 -2.90
C GLN A 157 -37.29 2.27 -2.53
N GLU A 158 -36.23 1.46 -2.53
CA GLU A 158 -36.30 0.06 -2.09
C GLU A 158 -36.59 -0.04 -0.59
N ARG A 159 -35.99 0.80 0.25
CA ARG A 159 -36.29 0.92 1.69
C ARG A 159 -37.75 1.32 1.92
N GLN A 160 -38.25 2.35 1.23
CA GLN A 160 -39.64 2.79 1.34
C GLN A 160 -40.62 1.69 0.91
N SER A 161 -40.31 0.97 -0.17
CA SER A 161 -41.10 -0.17 -0.65
C SER A 161 -41.11 -1.32 0.36
N LYS A 162 -39.96 -1.65 0.96
CA LYS A 162 -39.87 -2.67 2.03
C LYS A 162 -40.67 -2.27 3.27
N TYR A 163 -40.64 -0.99 3.67
CA TYR A 163 -41.48 -0.48 4.76
C TYR A 163 -42.97 -0.66 4.44
N GLN A 164 -43.44 -0.23 3.27
CA GLN A 164 -44.83 -0.39 2.83
C GLN A 164 -45.27 -1.87 2.79
N VAL A 165 -44.40 -2.77 2.30
CA VAL A 165 -44.67 -4.22 2.33
C VAL A 165 -44.80 -4.71 3.76
N SER A 166 -43.88 -4.35 4.66
CA SER A 166 -43.95 -4.78 6.07
C SER A 166 -45.19 -4.25 6.80
N GLU A 167 -45.59 -3.00 6.52
CA GLU A 167 -46.83 -2.41 7.04
C GLU A 167 -48.05 -3.21 6.55
N LEU A 168 -48.15 -3.44 5.24
CA LEU A 168 -49.22 -4.27 4.66
C LEU A 168 -49.24 -5.70 5.18
N GLU A 169 -48.08 -6.30 5.52
CA GLU A 169 -48.00 -7.64 6.13
C GLU A 169 -48.43 -7.65 7.60
N THR A 170 -48.14 -6.60 8.38
CA THR A 170 -48.68 -6.45 9.74
C THR A 170 -50.19 -6.19 9.75
N ILE A 171 -50.70 -5.40 8.80
CA ILE A 171 -52.14 -5.21 8.59
C ILE A 171 -52.79 -6.53 8.14
N ARG A 172 -52.19 -7.27 7.22
CA ARG A 172 -52.71 -8.57 6.77
C ARG A 172 -52.74 -9.59 7.91
N SER A 173 -51.68 -9.71 8.71
CA SER A 173 -51.61 -10.68 9.81
C SER A 173 -52.56 -10.35 10.97
N SER A 174 -52.76 -9.06 11.29
CA SER A 174 -53.78 -8.65 12.26
C SER A 174 -55.22 -8.90 11.76
N LEU A 175 -55.50 -8.65 10.47
CA LEU A 175 -56.79 -9.01 9.85
C LEU A 175 -57.01 -10.53 9.74
N GLN A 176 -55.95 -11.32 9.52
CA GLN A 176 -56.03 -12.78 9.57
C GLN A 176 -56.38 -13.25 11.00
N LYS A 177 -55.71 -12.70 12.03
CA LYS A 177 -55.99 -13.03 13.43
C LYS A 177 -57.41 -12.67 13.87
N THR A 178 -57.94 -11.50 13.49
CA THR A 178 -59.34 -11.16 13.83
C THR A 178 -60.37 -11.99 13.07
N LEU A 179 -60.06 -12.45 11.85
CA LEU A 179 -60.90 -13.44 11.15
C LEU A 179 -60.87 -14.81 11.82
N GLU A 180 -59.71 -15.26 12.32
CA GLU A 180 -59.58 -16.50 13.10
C GLU A 180 -60.33 -16.40 14.44
N GLU A 181 -60.21 -15.27 15.15
CA GLU A 181 -60.98 -15.00 16.38
C GLU A 181 -62.49 -15.02 16.13
N LEU A 182 -62.98 -14.33 15.11
CA LEU A 182 -64.40 -14.34 14.72
C LEU A 182 -64.89 -15.72 14.27
N GLN A 183 -64.05 -16.53 13.63
CA GLN A 183 -64.38 -17.92 13.28
C GLN A 183 -64.50 -18.81 14.53
N ASN A 184 -63.59 -18.65 15.50
CA ASN A 184 -63.66 -19.34 16.77
C ASN A 184 -64.90 -18.93 17.58
N ASP A 185 -65.23 -17.63 17.64
CA ASP A 185 -66.43 -17.13 18.32
C ASP A 185 -67.73 -17.63 17.66
N LEU A 186 -67.78 -17.69 16.32
CA LEU A 186 -68.90 -18.31 15.61
C LEU A 186 -69.00 -19.82 15.89
N GLN A 187 -67.88 -20.50 16.12
CA GLN A 187 -67.87 -21.92 16.47
C GLN A 187 -68.29 -22.17 17.93
N THR A 188 -67.84 -21.36 18.88
CA THR A 188 -68.25 -21.47 20.30
C THR A 188 -69.73 -21.14 20.49
N VAL A 189 -70.22 -20.04 19.91
CA VAL A 189 -71.64 -19.68 19.91
C VAL A 189 -72.49 -20.78 19.26
N ARG A 190 -71.99 -21.45 18.22
CA ARG A 190 -72.69 -22.60 17.60
C ARG A 190 -72.68 -23.84 18.49
N SER A 191 -71.61 -24.12 19.24
CA SER A 191 -71.63 -25.22 20.24
C SER A 191 -72.52 -24.89 21.44
N ASP A 192 -72.59 -23.64 21.86
CA ASP A 192 -73.45 -23.22 22.98
C ASP A 192 -74.92 -23.24 22.57
N MET A 193 -75.27 -22.84 21.35
CA MET A 193 -76.60 -23.03 20.77
C MET A 193 -76.98 -24.52 20.74
N ASN A 194 -76.07 -25.39 20.26
CA ASN A 194 -76.32 -26.84 20.21
C ASN A 194 -76.52 -27.45 21.62
N THR A 195 -75.70 -27.07 22.61
CA THR A 195 -75.80 -27.63 23.97
C THR A 195 -76.99 -27.05 24.76
N THR A 196 -77.37 -25.79 24.53
CA THR A 196 -78.59 -25.21 25.12
C THR A 196 -79.84 -25.82 24.49
N GLN A 197 -79.86 -26.07 23.17
CA GLN A 197 -80.95 -26.77 22.50
C GLN A 197 -81.08 -28.24 22.97
N ALA A 198 -79.96 -28.95 23.18
CA ALA A 198 -79.98 -30.30 23.74
C ALA A 198 -80.52 -30.33 25.18
N LYS A 199 -80.09 -29.38 26.03
CA LYS A 199 -80.63 -29.21 27.40
C LYS A 199 -82.10 -28.82 27.40
N LEU A 200 -82.57 -28.04 26.42
CA LEU A 200 -83.99 -27.71 26.29
C LEU A 200 -84.80 -28.97 25.99
N GLN A 201 -84.36 -29.79 25.04
CA GLN A 201 -85.01 -31.07 24.72
C GLN A 201 -85.01 -32.04 25.91
N GLU A 202 -83.90 -32.13 26.64
CA GLU A 202 -83.82 -32.90 27.89
C GLU A 202 -84.88 -32.42 28.89
N ARG A 203 -84.98 -31.11 29.15
CA ARG A 203 -85.97 -30.52 30.05
C ARG A 203 -87.41 -30.68 29.57
N GLU A 204 -87.67 -30.60 28.26
CA GLU A 204 -88.98 -30.89 27.68
C GLU A 204 -89.39 -32.36 27.94
N THR A 205 -88.45 -33.30 27.83
CA THR A 205 -88.72 -34.71 28.18
C THR A 205 -88.86 -34.96 29.69
N GLU A 206 -88.07 -34.30 30.54
CA GLU A 206 -88.25 -34.33 32.00
C GLU A 206 -89.63 -33.79 32.40
N VAL A 207 -90.06 -32.65 31.84
CA VAL A 207 -91.37 -32.06 32.13
C VAL A 207 -92.49 -32.99 31.69
N ALA A 208 -92.46 -33.54 30.47
CA ALA A 208 -93.45 -34.50 30.02
C ALA A 208 -93.51 -35.77 30.92
N HIS A 209 -92.36 -36.24 31.41
CA HIS A 209 -92.31 -37.35 32.35
C HIS A 209 -92.88 -36.97 33.73
N LEU A 210 -92.48 -35.83 34.29
CA LEU A 210 -92.96 -35.34 35.58
C LEU A 210 -94.45 -34.99 35.54
N GLU A 211 -95.00 -34.51 34.42
CA GLU A 211 -96.45 -34.32 34.25
C GLU A 211 -97.19 -35.66 34.28
N SER A 212 -96.65 -36.69 33.60
CA SER A 212 -97.21 -38.05 33.65
C SER A 212 -97.14 -38.67 35.05
N GLU A 213 -96.07 -38.41 35.81
CA GLU A 213 -95.95 -38.90 37.18
C GLU A 213 -96.79 -38.08 38.17
N ASN A 214 -96.97 -36.77 37.95
CA ASN A 214 -97.84 -35.95 38.77
C ASN A 214 -99.32 -36.37 38.61
N LEU A 215 -99.71 -36.79 37.40
CA LEU A 215 -100.99 -37.45 37.13
C LEU A 215 -101.11 -38.80 37.88
N ARG A 216 -100.06 -39.63 37.86
CA ARG A 216 -99.99 -40.91 38.59
C ARG A 216 -100.10 -40.72 40.11
N LEU A 217 -99.28 -39.84 40.69
CA LEU A 217 -99.23 -39.58 42.13
C LEU A 217 -100.47 -38.84 42.64
N LYS A 218 -101.18 -38.09 41.80
CA LYS A 218 -102.53 -37.56 42.11
C LYS A 218 -103.62 -38.64 42.14
N ALA A 219 -103.41 -39.78 41.50
CA ALA A 219 -104.29 -40.95 41.59
C ALA A 219 -103.93 -41.88 42.77
N GLU A 220 -102.66 -41.93 43.17
CA GLU A 220 -102.16 -42.76 44.29
C GLU A 220 -102.13 -42.03 45.66
N GLY A 221 -102.22 -40.70 45.67
CA GLY A 221 -101.88 -39.86 46.81
C GLY A 221 -102.86 -39.85 47.99
N SER A 222 -102.89 -40.91 48.80
CA SER A 222 -103.57 -40.92 50.12
C SER A 222 -102.76 -41.54 51.27
N ASP A 223 -101.52 -42.01 51.03
CA ASP A 223 -100.74 -42.74 52.04
C ASP A 223 -99.77 -41.87 52.86
N THR A 224 -99.81 -42.05 54.17
CA THR A 224 -99.13 -41.19 55.16
C THR A 224 -97.65 -41.53 55.38
N GLU A 225 -97.18 -42.71 54.95
CA GLU A 225 -95.77 -43.10 55.11
C GLU A 225 -94.84 -42.30 54.17
N ALA A 226 -95.28 -41.94 52.96
CA ALA A 226 -94.51 -41.10 52.04
C ALA A 226 -94.17 -39.73 52.66
N LEU A 227 -95.08 -39.15 53.45
CA LEU A 227 -94.86 -37.91 54.20
C LEU A 227 -93.80 -38.06 55.32
N SER A 228 -93.51 -39.27 55.78
CA SER A 228 -92.45 -39.53 56.77
C SER A 228 -91.07 -39.60 56.11
N VAL A 229 -90.95 -40.25 54.94
CA VAL A 229 -89.71 -40.32 54.16
C VAL A 229 -89.31 -38.93 53.66
N LEU A 230 -90.27 -38.18 53.09
CA LEU A 230 -90.06 -36.79 52.65
C LEU A 230 -89.57 -35.88 53.79
N LYS A 231 -90.05 -36.06 55.03
CA LYS A 231 -89.57 -35.31 56.20
C LYS A 231 -88.11 -35.64 56.56
N ARG A 232 -87.67 -36.89 56.39
CA ARG A 232 -86.26 -37.26 56.62
C ARG A 232 -85.36 -36.65 55.55
N GLU A 233 -85.70 -36.87 54.27
CA GLU A 233 -84.91 -36.38 53.15
C GLU A 233 -84.80 -34.84 53.15
N LEU A 234 -85.89 -34.14 53.47
CA LEU A 234 -85.89 -32.68 53.66
C LEU A 234 -85.00 -32.23 54.83
N SER A 235 -84.91 -33.03 55.91
CA SER A 235 -84.02 -32.73 57.05
C SER A 235 -82.54 -32.86 56.65
N ASP A 236 -82.20 -33.91 55.90
CA ASP A 236 -80.85 -34.15 55.41
C ASP A 236 -80.42 -33.11 54.36
N GLN A 237 -81.34 -32.69 53.48
CA GLN A 237 -81.13 -31.54 52.57
C GLN A 237 -80.95 -30.22 53.33
N VAL A 238 -81.74 -29.95 54.39
CA VAL A 238 -81.56 -28.75 55.24
C VAL A 238 -80.21 -28.76 55.95
N ASN A 239 -79.70 -29.93 56.36
CA ASN A 239 -78.36 -30.05 56.94
C ASN A 239 -77.27 -29.83 55.88
N HIS A 240 -77.44 -30.34 54.66
CA HIS A 240 -76.51 -30.07 53.55
C HIS A 240 -76.48 -28.58 53.18
N ILE A 241 -77.64 -27.93 53.09
CA ILE A 241 -77.77 -26.48 52.84
C ILE A 241 -77.05 -25.69 53.93
N ARG A 242 -77.20 -26.04 55.21
CA ARG A 242 -76.46 -25.40 56.32
C ARG A 242 -74.94 -25.52 56.17
N ASN A 243 -74.44 -26.69 55.75
CA ASN A 243 -73.00 -26.90 55.55
C ASN A 243 -72.48 -26.05 54.37
N LEU A 244 -73.26 -25.92 53.29
CA LEU A 244 -72.96 -25.01 52.18
C LEU A 244 -73.03 -23.53 52.60
N GLU A 245 -74.01 -23.14 53.44
CA GLU A 245 -74.08 -21.79 54.01
C GLU A 245 -72.84 -21.46 54.85
N THR A 246 -72.34 -22.39 55.68
CA THR A 246 -71.12 -22.16 56.47
C THR A 246 -69.88 -22.03 55.58
N ALA A 247 -69.69 -22.92 54.60
CA ALA A 247 -68.57 -22.83 53.67
C ALA A 247 -68.59 -21.53 52.84
N ASN A 248 -69.78 -21.12 52.38
CA ASN A 248 -69.96 -19.87 51.64
C ASN A 248 -69.71 -18.63 52.52
N ARG A 249 -70.12 -18.67 53.81
CA ARG A 249 -69.76 -17.62 54.79
C ARG A 249 -68.25 -17.53 55.02
N GLU A 250 -67.56 -18.66 55.12
CA GLU A 250 -66.10 -18.74 55.27
C GLU A 250 -65.37 -18.19 54.04
N GLN A 251 -65.71 -18.65 52.84
CA GLN A 251 -65.21 -18.10 51.57
C GLN A 251 -65.51 -16.60 51.44
N THR A 252 -66.68 -16.14 51.91
CA THR A 252 -67.02 -14.71 51.95
C THR A 252 -66.20 -13.94 52.98
N ILE A 253 -65.69 -14.55 54.04
CA ILE A 253 -64.69 -13.94 54.96
C ILE A 253 -63.33 -13.85 54.27
N GLU A 254 -62.87 -14.94 53.64
CA GLU A 254 -61.60 -15.02 52.92
C GLU A 254 -61.52 -14.01 51.77
N LEU A 255 -62.53 -13.94 50.91
CA LEU A 255 -62.62 -12.94 49.83
C LEU A 255 -62.61 -11.50 50.37
N ARG A 256 -63.17 -11.25 51.56
CA ARG A 256 -63.08 -9.93 52.23
C ARG A 256 -61.71 -9.67 52.86
N HIS A 257 -60.95 -10.70 53.20
CA HIS A 257 -59.55 -10.57 53.63
C HIS A 257 -58.64 -10.30 52.43
N LEU A 258 -58.73 -11.12 51.37
CA LEU A 258 -57.97 -10.95 50.13
C LEU A 258 -58.19 -9.58 49.49
N ARG A 259 -59.43 -9.07 49.43
CA ARG A 259 -59.72 -7.70 48.95
C ARG A 259 -59.08 -6.59 49.81
N LYS A 260 -58.88 -6.82 51.12
CA LYS A 260 -58.13 -5.87 51.98
C LYS A 260 -56.62 -5.95 51.72
N VAL A 261 -56.09 -7.15 51.53
CA VAL A 261 -54.67 -7.35 51.18
C VAL A 261 -54.37 -6.72 49.82
N GLN A 262 -55.22 -6.96 48.81
CA GLN A 262 -55.13 -6.33 47.48
C GLN A 262 -55.10 -4.80 47.61
N LYS A 263 -56.04 -4.18 48.32
CA LYS A 263 -56.04 -2.72 48.52
C LYS A 263 -54.78 -2.20 49.23
N ASN A 264 -54.20 -2.98 50.14
CA ASN A 264 -52.94 -2.60 50.77
C ASN A 264 -51.76 -2.71 49.79
N VAL A 265 -51.76 -3.70 48.88
CA VAL A 265 -50.76 -3.84 47.81
C VAL A 265 -50.89 -2.68 46.81
N GLU A 266 -52.09 -2.35 46.35
CA GLU A 266 -52.36 -1.21 45.45
C GLU A 266 -51.78 0.11 46.01
N VAL A 267 -51.98 0.38 47.30
CA VAL A 267 -51.41 1.57 47.98
C VAL A 267 -49.87 1.51 48.08
N VAL A 268 -49.29 0.32 48.25
CA VAL A 268 -47.83 0.13 48.26
C VAL A 268 -47.25 0.28 46.84
N GLU A 269 -47.96 -0.14 45.81
CA GLU A 269 -47.57 0.05 44.40
C GLU A 269 -47.66 1.52 43.98
N GLU A 270 -48.69 2.26 44.40
CA GLU A 270 -48.77 3.71 44.22
C GLU A 270 -47.62 4.45 44.94
N GLN A 271 -47.30 4.05 46.18
CA GLN A 271 -46.18 4.62 46.94
C GLN A 271 -44.83 4.29 46.29
N LYS A 272 -44.62 3.04 45.86
CA LYS A 272 -43.44 2.60 45.13
C LYS A 272 -43.25 3.44 43.86
N ARG A 273 -44.29 3.56 43.02
CA ARG A 273 -44.26 4.35 41.79
C ARG A 273 -44.00 5.84 42.04
N SER A 274 -44.50 6.39 43.14
CA SER A 274 -44.19 7.76 43.58
C SER A 274 -42.70 7.95 43.93
N LEU A 275 -42.11 6.98 44.65
CA LEU A 275 -40.69 6.97 45.00
C LEU A 275 -39.79 6.76 43.76
N GLU A 276 -40.20 5.90 42.83
CA GLU A 276 -39.51 5.69 41.55
C GLU A 276 -39.50 6.98 40.72
N ASN A 277 -40.65 7.67 40.58
CA ASN A 277 -40.73 8.98 39.94
C ASN A 277 -39.81 10.03 40.61
N GLN A 278 -39.76 10.05 41.95
CA GLN A 278 -38.86 10.95 42.70
C GLN A 278 -37.38 10.63 42.49
N LEU A 279 -37.03 9.34 42.37
CA LEU A 279 -35.66 8.90 42.11
C LEU A 279 -35.23 9.14 40.65
N GLN A 280 -36.15 9.03 39.70
CA GLN A 280 -35.92 9.48 38.31
C GLN A 280 -35.71 11.00 38.25
N LEU A 281 -36.48 11.79 38.99
CA LEU A 281 -36.27 13.25 39.07
C LEU A 281 -34.93 13.61 39.72
N MET A 282 -34.53 12.90 40.80
CA MET A 282 -33.20 13.07 41.41
C MET A 282 -32.09 12.81 40.40
N LYS A 283 -32.14 11.69 39.66
CA LYS A 283 -31.17 11.38 38.59
C LYS A 283 -31.08 12.46 37.52
N GLY A 284 -32.22 13.09 37.18
CA GLY A 284 -32.25 14.24 36.27
C GLY A 284 -31.35 15.36 36.80
N VAL A 285 -31.57 15.77 38.04
CA VAL A 285 -30.77 16.80 38.74
C VAL A 285 -29.30 16.38 38.91
N GLU A 286 -29.01 15.09 39.18
CA GLU A 286 -27.62 14.58 39.20
C GLU A 286 -26.95 14.71 37.82
N SER A 287 -27.67 14.47 36.72
CA SER A 287 -27.15 14.62 35.36
C SER A 287 -26.94 16.08 34.97
N GLU A 288 -27.87 16.97 35.32
CA GLU A 288 -27.74 18.42 35.14
C GLU A 288 -26.54 18.96 35.93
N LEU A 289 -26.40 18.57 37.20
CA LEU A 289 -25.23 18.87 38.03
C LEU A 289 -23.92 18.38 37.40
N GLY A 290 -23.91 17.18 36.82
CA GLY A 290 -22.76 16.67 36.07
C GLY A 290 -22.42 17.54 34.86
N THR A 291 -23.41 17.96 34.06
CA THR A 291 -23.16 18.88 32.93
C THR A 291 -22.67 20.25 33.38
N ALA A 292 -23.21 20.79 34.48
CA ALA A 292 -22.77 22.06 35.07
C ALA A 292 -21.34 21.97 35.63
N GLN A 293 -20.96 20.85 36.24
CA GLN A 293 -19.57 20.60 36.69
C GLN A 293 -18.60 20.54 35.51
N ILE A 294 -18.97 19.88 34.41
CA ILE A 294 -18.16 19.83 33.18
C ILE A 294 -18.03 21.24 32.57
N GLN A 295 -19.12 22.00 32.49
CA GLN A 295 -19.09 23.40 32.02
C GLN A 295 -18.20 24.27 32.91
N MET A 296 -18.29 24.13 34.24
CA MET A 296 -17.45 24.85 35.18
C MET A 296 -15.96 24.46 35.03
N GLN A 297 -15.66 23.18 34.79
CA GLN A 297 -14.29 22.75 34.51
C GLN A 297 -13.78 23.33 33.19
N ILE A 298 -14.57 23.31 32.11
CA ILE A 298 -14.20 23.92 30.83
C ILE A 298 -13.91 25.42 31.02
N LEU A 299 -14.78 26.15 31.72
CA LEU A 299 -14.57 27.57 32.02
C LEU A 299 -13.35 27.81 32.94
N GLU A 300 -13.03 26.88 33.84
CA GLU A 300 -11.78 26.93 34.61
C GLU A 300 -10.54 26.67 33.76
N ASP A 301 -10.57 25.69 32.86
CA ASP A 301 -9.45 25.35 31.98
C ASP A 301 -9.24 26.41 30.88
N GLU A 302 -10.31 27.01 30.36
CA GLU A 302 -10.27 28.26 29.59
C GLU A 302 -9.67 29.39 30.43
N ARG A 303 -10.13 29.62 31.68
CA ARG A 303 -9.55 30.66 32.55
C ARG A 303 -8.07 30.41 32.81
N ARG A 304 -7.64 29.15 32.99
CA ARG A 304 -6.21 28.77 33.15
C ARG A 304 -5.44 29.03 31.87
N SER A 305 -5.98 28.71 30.70
CA SER A 305 -5.41 29.02 29.39
C SER A 305 -5.22 30.53 29.19
N TRP A 306 -6.28 31.33 29.41
CA TRP A 306 -6.20 32.79 29.35
C TRP A 306 -5.25 33.37 30.40
N THR A 307 -5.24 32.84 31.63
CA THR A 307 -4.29 33.25 32.67
C THR A 307 -2.86 32.91 32.27
N SER A 308 -2.60 31.78 31.61
CA SER A 308 -1.27 31.42 31.10
C SER A 308 -0.84 32.24 29.87
N LEU A 309 -1.80 32.78 29.10
CA LEU A 309 -1.54 33.68 27.96
C LEU A 309 -1.36 35.14 28.41
N LEU A 310 -1.98 35.51 29.53
CA LEU A 310 -1.90 36.83 30.17
C LEU A 310 -0.92 36.87 31.36
N GLN A 311 -0.21 35.78 31.64
CA GLN A 311 0.92 35.78 32.56
C GLN A 311 2.14 36.26 31.79
N ASP A 312 2.42 37.56 31.95
CA ASP A 312 3.65 38.18 31.48
C ASP A 312 4.87 37.38 31.96
N ASN A 313 5.53 36.70 31.04
CA ASN A 313 6.96 36.43 31.19
C ASN A 313 7.68 37.73 30.81
N ASP A 314 8.71 38.14 31.56
CA ASP A 314 9.52 39.34 31.30
C ASP A 314 10.46 39.16 30.07
N GLN A 315 9.89 38.77 28.93
CA GLN A 315 10.54 38.59 27.63
C GLN A 315 9.68 39.27 26.55
N PRO A 316 10.29 40.06 25.64
CA PRO A 316 9.53 40.82 24.64
C PRO A 316 8.79 39.88 23.67
N ALA A 317 7.51 40.18 23.41
CA ALA A 317 6.66 39.35 22.56
C ALA A 317 7.08 39.39 21.09
N GLU A 318 7.56 38.27 20.53
CA GLU A 318 7.94 38.15 19.11
C GLU A 318 6.76 38.16 18.11
N LEU A 319 5.51 38.25 18.59
CA LEU A 319 4.29 38.23 17.76
C LEU A 319 3.47 39.53 17.88
N ASP A 320 4.16 40.67 17.79
CA ASP A 320 3.67 42.04 18.01
C ASP A 320 2.62 42.56 16.99
N SER A 321 2.01 41.68 16.17
CA SER A 321 0.95 42.02 15.22
C SER A 321 0.05 40.83 14.85
N PRO A 322 -1.29 41.00 14.83
CA PRO A 322 -2.23 40.00 14.30
C PRO A 322 -1.94 39.59 12.84
N GLU A 323 -1.33 40.48 12.05
CA GLU A 323 -0.94 40.17 10.66
C GLU A 323 0.20 39.13 10.61
N SER A 324 1.08 39.11 11.62
CA SER A 324 2.12 38.09 11.79
C SER A 324 1.51 36.71 12.05
N VAL A 325 0.54 36.65 12.98
CA VAL A 325 -0.18 35.42 13.33
C VAL A 325 -0.96 34.87 12.13
N VAL A 326 -1.62 35.74 11.34
CA VAL A 326 -2.32 35.32 10.11
C VAL A 326 -1.34 34.84 9.04
N LYS A 327 -0.16 35.48 8.87
CA LYS A 327 0.87 35.02 7.93
C LYS A 327 1.45 33.66 8.33
N ALA A 328 1.76 33.45 9.61
CA ALA A 328 2.21 32.16 10.12
C ALA A 328 1.14 31.07 9.92
N LEU A 329 -0.12 31.35 10.21
CA LEU A 329 -1.23 30.40 10.00
C LEU A 329 -1.46 30.08 8.50
N LEU A 330 -1.26 31.05 7.61
CA LEU A 330 -1.34 30.82 6.16
C LEU A 330 -0.14 30.01 5.66
N GLN A 331 1.07 30.27 6.17
CA GLN A 331 2.27 29.49 5.86
C GLN A 331 2.12 28.04 6.32
N GLU A 332 1.73 27.78 7.56
CA GLU A 332 1.40 26.44 8.08
C GLU A 332 0.35 25.72 7.22
N ARG A 333 -0.68 26.42 6.75
CA ARG A 333 -1.69 25.85 5.84
C ARG A 333 -1.11 25.49 4.47
N ILE A 334 -0.23 26.31 3.91
CA ILE A 334 0.45 26.05 2.64
C ILE A 334 1.43 24.87 2.80
N GLU A 335 2.25 24.87 3.84
CA GLU A 335 3.21 23.79 4.12
C GLU A 335 2.47 22.47 4.31
N LYS A 336 1.41 22.43 5.13
CA LYS A 336 0.53 21.26 5.29
C LYS A 336 -0.10 20.81 3.97
N ALA A 337 -0.55 21.72 3.11
CA ALA A 337 -1.08 21.36 1.79
C ALA A 337 0.00 20.71 0.90
N THR A 338 1.23 21.25 0.86
CA THR A 338 2.32 20.61 0.09
C THR A 338 2.78 19.28 0.68
N LEU A 339 2.61 19.05 1.99
CA LEU A 339 2.90 17.77 2.62
C LEU A 339 1.84 16.71 2.28
N VAL A 340 0.57 17.09 2.13
CA VAL A 340 -0.51 16.19 1.66
C VAL A 340 -0.30 15.82 0.19
N ASP A 341 0.05 16.79 -0.67
CA ASP A 341 0.36 16.56 -2.09
C ASP A 341 1.55 15.60 -2.27
N LYS A 342 2.64 15.82 -1.53
CA LYS A 342 3.80 14.90 -1.48
C LYS A 342 3.44 13.52 -0.95
N LEU A 343 2.54 13.43 0.04
CA LEU A 343 2.07 12.14 0.55
C LEU A 343 1.33 11.35 -0.54
N GLY A 344 0.42 12.00 -1.28
CA GLY A 344 -0.29 11.37 -2.40
C GLY A 344 0.64 10.87 -3.50
N SER A 345 1.71 11.62 -3.84
CA SER A 345 2.74 11.17 -4.78
C SER A 345 3.46 9.91 -4.27
N VAL A 346 3.85 9.88 -2.99
CA VAL A 346 4.52 8.73 -2.37
C VAL A 346 3.60 7.51 -2.24
N GLU A 347 2.30 7.71 -2.02
CA GLU A 347 1.29 6.64 -2.00
C GLU A 347 1.08 6.04 -3.40
N ALA A 348 1.07 6.87 -4.45
CA ALA A 348 1.02 6.40 -5.84
C ALA A 348 2.28 5.59 -6.24
N GLU A 349 3.47 6.09 -5.89
CA GLU A 349 4.73 5.34 -6.09
C GLU A 349 4.74 4.02 -5.30
N ALA A 350 4.24 4.01 -4.07
CA ALA A 350 4.14 2.80 -3.26
C ALA A 350 3.26 1.73 -3.91
N LEU A 351 2.12 2.11 -4.50
CA LEU A 351 1.23 1.20 -5.22
C LEU A 351 1.89 0.62 -6.49
N GLU A 352 2.65 1.42 -7.25
CA GLU A 352 3.44 0.93 -8.40
C GLU A 352 4.48 -0.12 -7.95
N LYS A 353 5.19 0.15 -6.85
CA LYS A 353 6.19 -0.79 -6.31
C LYS A 353 5.54 -2.04 -5.70
N GLU A 354 4.34 -1.95 -5.13
CA GLU A 354 3.62 -3.13 -4.64
C GLU A 354 3.12 -4.03 -5.79
N GLU A 355 2.73 -3.47 -6.94
CA GLU A 355 2.42 -4.27 -8.13
C GLU A 355 3.68 -4.95 -8.72
N GLN A 356 4.82 -4.23 -8.77
CA GLN A 356 6.10 -4.80 -9.17
C GLN A 356 6.60 -5.89 -8.21
N ILE A 357 6.27 -5.81 -6.93
CA ILE A 357 6.53 -6.90 -5.97
C ILE A 357 5.61 -8.09 -6.25
N ARG A 358 4.32 -7.88 -6.51
CA ARG A 358 3.37 -8.97 -6.82
C ARG A 358 3.76 -9.75 -8.08
N SER A 359 4.22 -9.11 -9.14
CA SER A 359 4.70 -9.81 -10.34
C SER A 359 5.97 -10.63 -10.07
N LEU A 360 6.97 -10.04 -9.41
CA LEU A 360 8.21 -10.73 -9.05
C LEU A 360 7.99 -11.88 -8.06
N GLU A 361 7.00 -11.79 -7.16
CA GLU A 361 6.61 -12.90 -6.28
C GLU A 361 5.91 -14.04 -7.05
N ALA A 362 5.11 -13.72 -8.07
CA ALA A 362 4.53 -14.72 -8.97
C ALA A 362 5.61 -15.46 -9.78
N GLU A 363 6.57 -14.73 -10.38
CA GLU A 363 7.72 -15.30 -11.10
C GLU A 363 8.61 -16.16 -10.19
N LYS A 364 8.86 -15.69 -8.96
CA LYS A 364 9.60 -16.47 -7.94
C LYS A 364 8.87 -17.76 -7.57
N MET A 365 7.54 -17.78 -7.63
CA MET A 365 6.72 -18.97 -7.35
C MET A 365 6.61 -19.92 -8.55
N THR A 366 6.71 -19.45 -9.80
CA THR A 366 6.83 -20.35 -10.97
C THR A 366 8.23 -20.98 -11.04
N LEU A 367 9.29 -20.17 -10.94
CA LEU A 367 10.69 -20.64 -10.93
C LEU A 367 10.96 -21.65 -9.80
N ARG A 368 10.33 -21.48 -8.63
CA ARG A 368 10.40 -22.46 -7.53
C ARG A 368 9.77 -23.80 -7.90
N LYS A 369 8.61 -23.80 -8.56
CA LYS A 369 7.95 -25.04 -9.03
C LYS A 369 8.78 -25.74 -10.10
N GLU A 370 9.40 -24.99 -11.00
CA GLU A 370 10.30 -25.52 -12.03
C GLU A 370 11.57 -26.14 -11.41
N LEU A 371 12.20 -25.46 -10.44
CA LEU A 371 13.32 -26.03 -9.70
C LEU A 371 12.93 -27.30 -8.92
N GLU A 372 11.71 -27.37 -8.39
CA GLU A 372 11.21 -28.55 -7.68
C GLU A 372 10.93 -29.73 -8.62
N THR A 373 10.37 -29.50 -9.82
CA THR A 373 10.19 -30.56 -10.83
C THR A 373 11.53 -31.04 -11.40
N VAL A 374 12.49 -30.14 -11.66
CA VAL A 374 13.87 -30.51 -12.03
C VAL A 374 14.57 -31.29 -10.92
N ARG A 375 14.36 -30.93 -9.65
CA ARG A 375 14.91 -31.66 -8.50
C ARG A 375 14.28 -33.05 -8.33
N ALA A 376 12.99 -33.19 -8.61
CA ALA A 376 12.28 -34.47 -8.57
C ALA A 376 12.71 -35.41 -9.71
N THR A 377 12.96 -34.89 -10.92
CA THR A 377 13.51 -35.72 -12.02
C THR A 377 14.98 -36.07 -11.77
N ALA A 378 15.78 -35.17 -11.22
CA ALA A 378 17.16 -35.44 -10.84
C ALA A 378 17.31 -36.47 -9.70
N SER A 379 16.39 -36.50 -8.74
CA SER A 379 16.39 -37.52 -7.67
C SER A 379 15.96 -38.89 -8.19
N ALA A 380 14.96 -38.95 -9.08
CA ALA A 380 14.58 -40.17 -9.79
C ALA A 380 15.72 -40.75 -10.67
N ALA A 381 16.62 -39.89 -11.16
CA ALA A 381 17.80 -40.27 -11.95
C ALA A 381 19.04 -40.69 -11.11
N GLY A 382 18.97 -40.68 -9.77
CA GLY A 382 20.02 -41.21 -8.88
C GLY A 382 21.33 -40.39 -8.80
N GLY A 383 21.37 -39.19 -9.41
CA GLY A 383 22.59 -38.40 -9.63
C GLY A 383 23.38 -38.00 -8.36
N ALA A 384 22.70 -37.89 -7.21
CA ALA A 384 23.33 -37.56 -5.93
C ALA A 384 24.46 -38.53 -5.51
N THR A 385 24.46 -39.76 -6.03
CA THR A 385 25.51 -40.76 -5.75
C THR A 385 26.77 -40.59 -6.60
N ALA A 386 26.70 -39.85 -7.72
CA ALA A 386 27.84 -39.63 -8.62
C ALA A 386 28.79 -38.54 -8.09
N ASP A 387 28.25 -37.38 -7.73
CA ASP A 387 28.99 -36.23 -7.19
C ASP A 387 29.84 -36.57 -5.95
N SER A 388 29.28 -37.40 -5.05
CA SER A 388 29.97 -37.89 -3.85
C SER A 388 31.24 -38.69 -4.21
N ARG A 389 31.15 -39.54 -5.24
CA ARG A 389 32.28 -40.38 -5.71
C ARG A 389 33.33 -39.56 -6.47
N ALA A 390 32.93 -38.50 -7.17
CA ALA A 390 33.85 -37.59 -7.86
C ALA A 390 34.74 -36.84 -6.86
N LYS A 391 34.14 -36.23 -5.83
CA LYS A 391 34.87 -35.48 -4.79
C LYS A 391 35.87 -36.35 -4.03
N ALA A 392 35.47 -37.57 -3.65
CA ALA A 392 36.34 -38.53 -2.96
C ALA A 392 37.54 -39.05 -3.80
N ARG A 393 37.54 -38.88 -5.13
CA ARG A 393 38.71 -39.17 -5.97
C ARG A 393 39.72 -38.02 -5.95
N LEU A 394 39.25 -36.78 -6.06
CA LEU A 394 40.10 -35.59 -6.09
C LEU A 394 40.89 -35.40 -4.79
N GLU A 395 40.27 -35.65 -3.63
CA GLU A 395 40.98 -35.58 -2.33
C GLU A 395 42.14 -36.57 -2.24
N ARG A 396 41.96 -37.81 -2.74
CA ARG A 396 43.03 -38.83 -2.76
C ARG A 396 44.20 -38.42 -3.66
N GLN A 397 43.91 -37.83 -4.82
CA GLN A 397 44.94 -37.31 -5.73
C GLN A 397 45.74 -36.18 -5.07
N ARG A 398 45.06 -35.24 -4.39
CA ARG A 398 45.69 -34.16 -3.61
C ARG A 398 46.62 -34.71 -2.51
N THR A 399 46.21 -35.76 -1.79
CA THR A 399 47.03 -36.36 -0.72
C THR A 399 48.28 -37.09 -1.24
N LEU A 400 48.28 -37.57 -2.49
CA LEU A 400 49.46 -38.19 -3.11
C LEU A 400 50.49 -37.13 -3.50
N ALA A 401 50.08 -36.09 -4.23
CA ALA A 401 50.98 -35.02 -4.69
C ALA A 401 51.72 -34.30 -3.55
N ILE A 402 51.07 -34.12 -2.39
CA ILE A 402 51.71 -33.53 -1.20
C ILE A 402 52.90 -34.38 -0.71
N LYS A 403 52.75 -35.71 -0.67
CA LYS A 403 53.80 -36.63 -0.21
C LYS A 403 54.97 -36.73 -1.18
N GLU A 404 54.70 -36.56 -2.47
CA GLU A 404 55.72 -36.52 -3.53
C GLU A 404 56.57 -35.25 -3.41
N VAL A 405 55.95 -34.09 -3.16
CA VAL A 405 56.66 -32.84 -2.83
C VAL A 405 57.46 -32.94 -1.53
N GLU A 406 56.95 -33.63 -0.51
CA GLU A 406 57.69 -33.90 0.74
C GLU A 406 58.91 -34.82 0.49
N TYR A 407 58.78 -35.84 -0.35
CA TYR A 407 59.87 -36.75 -0.72
C TYR A 407 60.98 -36.05 -1.52
N LEU A 408 60.62 -35.26 -2.54
CA LEU A 408 61.58 -34.49 -3.34
C LEU A 408 62.34 -33.45 -2.49
N ARG A 409 61.68 -32.82 -1.52
CA ARG A 409 62.33 -31.92 -0.54
C ARG A 409 63.28 -32.66 0.40
N ALA A 410 62.98 -33.91 0.76
CA ALA A 410 63.88 -34.74 1.55
C ALA A 410 65.13 -35.15 0.75
N GLN A 411 64.98 -35.48 -0.54
CA GLN A 411 66.11 -35.77 -1.43
C GLN A 411 67.03 -34.56 -1.64
N LEU A 412 66.47 -33.38 -1.94
CA LEU A 412 67.25 -32.14 -2.05
C LEU A 412 68.07 -31.89 -0.77
N LYS A 413 67.43 -32.03 0.40
CA LYS A 413 68.11 -31.84 1.69
C LYS A 413 69.24 -32.86 1.96
N THR A 414 69.15 -34.09 1.44
CA THR A 414 70.29 -35.03 1.54
C THR A 414 71.46 -34.63 0.64
N PHE A 415 71.19 -34.07 -0.54
CA PHE A 415 72.25 -33.57 -1.43
C PHE A 415 72.87 -32.26 -0.92
N ASP A 416 72.11 -31.38 -0.28
CA ASP A 416 72.66 -30.21 0.45
C ASP A 416 73.74 -30.66 1.47
N THR A 417 73.48 -31.75 2.21
CA THR A 417 74.45 -32.31 3.19
C THR A 417 75.62 -33.09 2.58
N GLU A 418 75.50 -33.56 1.33
CA GLU A 418 76.66 -34.10 0.58
C GLU A 418 77.54 -32.97 0.02
N GLU A 419 76.93 -31.85 -0.42
CA GLU A 419 77.67 -30.64 -0.85
C GLU A 419 78.43 -29.98 0.31
N GLU A 420 77.89 -29.99 1.53
CA GLU A 420 78.62 -29.56 2.74
C GLU A 420 79.81 -30.47 3.12
N THR A 421 79.89 -31.71 2.61
CA THR A 421 80.89 -32.71 3.06
C THR A 421 81.92 -33.15 2.01
N MET A 422 81.69 -32.93 0.70
CA MET A 422 82.54 -33.44 -0.38
C MET A 422 83.31 -32.37 -1.20
N ASN A 423 83.60 -31.21 -0.62
CA ASN A 423 84.35 -30.14 -1.28
C ASN A 423 85.86 -30.44 -1.40
N ALA A 424 86.25 -31.27 -2.39
CA ALA A 424 87.65 -31.60 -2.70
C ALA A 424 88.01 -31.77 -4.20
N GLU A 425 87.07 -32.11 -5.09
CA GLU A 425 87.35 -32.41 -6.51
C GLU A 425 86.44 -31.65 -7.49
N GLN A 426 86.76 -30.37 -7.75
CA GLN A 426 85.94 -29.48 -8.61
C GLN A 426 85.63 -29.99 -10.04
N SER A 427 86.46 -30.85 -10.64
CA SER A 427 86.39 -31.07 -12.10
C SER A 427 85.37 -32.12 -12.59
N GLN A 428 84.93 -33.08 -11.77
CA GLN A 428 83.74 -33.89 -12.09
C GLN A 428 82.45 -33.19 -11.65
N PHE A 429 82.56 -32.38 -10.60
CA PHE A 429 81.47 -31.58 -10.03
C PHE A 429 80.87 -30.64 -11.07
N ASP A 430 81.67 -29.91 -11.85
CA ASP A 430 81.17 -29.00 -12.88
C ASP A 430 80.32 -29.69 -13.98
N GLN A 431 80.69 -30.91 -14.41
CA GLN A 431 79.87 -31.65 -15.37
C GLN A 431 78.56 -32.12 -14.75
N GLN A 432 78.60 -32.72 -13.56
CA GLN A 432 77.39 -33.18 -12.87
C GLN A 432 76.46 -32.02 -12.47
N LYS A 433 77.03 -30.87 -12.04
CA LYS A 433 76.30 -29.61 -11.84
C LYS A 433 75.68 -29.13 -13.15
N SER A 434 76.38 -29.19 -14.29
CA SER A 434 75.80 -28.75 -15.58
C SER A 434 74.65 -29.63 -16.06
N GLU A 435 74.74 -30.95 -15.88
CA GLU A 435 73.65 -31.88 -16.19
C GLU A 435 72.49 -31.72 -15.20
N GLN A 436 72.78 -31.55 -13.90
CA GLN A 436 71.76 -31.25 -12.89
C GLN A 436 71.04 -29.93 -13.18
N ILE A 437 71.77 -28.85 -13.49
CA ILE A 437 71.18 -27.57 -13.91
C ILE A 437 70.27 -27.78 -15.11
N ALA A 438 70.72 -28.49 -16.16
CA ALA A 438 69.87 -28.78 -17.32
C ALA A 438 68.62 -29.63 -16.98
N THR A 439 68.68 -30.52 -15.98
CA THR A 439 67.49 -31.25 -15.49
C THR A 439 66.58 -30.40 -14.60
N LEU A 440 67.15 -29.49 -13.79
CA LEU A 440 66.41 -28.58 -12.93
C LEU A 440 65.76 -27.45 -13.74
N GLU A 441 66.41 -26.96 -14.80
CA GLU A 441 65.83 -26.04 -15.78
C GLU A 441 64.65 -26.69 -16.49
N LYS A 442 64.81 -27.93 -16.98
CA LYS A 442 63.69 -28.72 -17.53
C LYS A 442 62.56 -28.90 -16.51
N LEU A 443 62.86 -29.29 -15.28
CA LEU A 443 61.84 -29.51 -14.25
C LEU A 443 61.16 -28.19 -13.84
N VAL A 444 61.87 -27.06 -13.86
CA VAL A 444 61.30 -25.72 -13.65
C VAL A 444 60.44 -25.28 -14.83
N ASP A 445 60.81 -25.60 -16.07
CA ASP A 445 59.99 -25.30 -17.25
C ASP A 445 58.79 -26.25 -17.40
N GLU A 446 58.91 -27.50 -16.98
CA GLU A 446 57.80 -28.43 -16.80
C GLU A 446 56.85 -27.94 -15.70
N TYR A 447 57.35 -27.54 -14.52
CA TYR A 447 56.53 -26.90 -13.49
C TYR A 447 55.96 -25.54 -13.92
N ARG A 448 56.63 -24.77 -14.79
CA ARG A 448 56.05 -23.55 -15.39
C ARG A 448 54.93 -23.90 -16.36
N ALA A 449 55.09 -24.94 -17.18
CA ALA A 449 54.05 -25.42 -18.08
C ALA A 449 52.85 -25.99 -17.31
N GLU A 450 53.07 -26.74 -16.23
CA GLU A 450 52.01 -27.23 -15.34
C GLU A 450 51.37 -26.09 -14.54
N LEU A 451 52.13 -25.13 -14.00
CA LEU A 451 51.55 -23.97 -13.33
C LEU A 451 50.77 -23.08 -14.30
N ALA A 452 51.24 -22.89 -15.53
CA ALA A 452 50.50 -22.18 -16.57
C ALA A 452 49.22 -22.94 -16.93
N LYS A 453 49.27 -24.27 -17.11
CA LYS A 453 48.11 -25.12 -17.40
C LYS A 453 47.12 -25.17 -16.24
N VAL A 454 47.58 -25.23 -15.00
CA VAL A 454 46.74 -25.17 -13.80
C VAL A 454 46.16 -23.77 -13.63
N HIS A 455 46.88 -22.69 -13.99
CA HIS A 455 46.34 -21.33 -14.00
C HIS A 455 45.30 -21.12 -15.11
N GLU A 456 45.51 -21.73 -16.28
CA GLU A 456 44.57 -21.80 -17.40
C GLU A 456 43.29 -22.55 -16.97
N GLU A 457 43.41 -23.80 -16.50
CA GLU A 457 42.29 -24.60 -15.95
C GLU A 457 41.58 -23.91 -14.77
N LEU A 458 42.32 -23.25 -13.88
CA LEU A 458 41.77 -22.51 -12.76
C LEU A 458 41.08 -21.21 -13.19
N SER A 459 41.57 -20.52 -14.23
CA SER A 459 40.89 -19.34 -14.79
C SER A 459 39.63 -19.70 -15.58
N GLN A 460 39.62 -20.88 -16.22
CA GLN A 460 38.44 -21.45 -16.88
C GLN A 460 37.37 -21.92 -15.86
N HIS A 461 37.78 -22.29 -14.63
CA HIS A 461 36.86 -22.72 -13.57
C HIS A 461 36.49 -21.64 -12.53
N ILE A 462 37.35 -20.66 -12.24
CA ILE A 462 37.00 -19.49 -11.43
C ILE A 462 36.25 -18.50 -12.33
N LYS A 463 34.92 -18.47 -12.17
CA LYS A 463 34.08 -17.39 -12.70
C LYS A 463 34.37 -16.09 -11.94
N VAL A 464 35.38 -15.36 -12.36
CA VAL A 464 35.72 -14.04 -11.81
C VAL A 464 34.58 -13.06 -12.10
N VAL A 465 33.94 -12.57 -11.04
CA VAL A 465 32.97 -11.48 -11.12
C VAL A 465 33.74 -10.16 -11.05
N PRO A 466 33.52 -9.18 -11.96
CA PRO A 466 34.19 -7.89 -11.90
C PRO A 466 33.96 -7.19 -10.56
N VAL A 467 34.98 -6.50 -10.05
CA VAL A 467 34.90 -5.84 -8.73
C VAL A 467 33.77 -4.80 -8.70
N SER A 468 33.56 -4.05 -9.79
CA SER A 468 32.44 -3.12 -9.94
C SER A 468 31.05 -3.80 -9.87
N THR A 469 30.91 -5.03 -10.38
CA THR A 469 29.67 -5.81 -10.24
C THR A 469 29.46 -6.27 -8.79
N LEU A 470 30.55 -6.65 -8.10
CA LEU A 470 30.50 -7.05 -6.69
C LEU A 470 30.29 -5.85 -5.74
N GLU A 471 30.75 -4.66 -6.12
CA GLU A 471 30.48 -3.39 -5.42
C GLU A 471 29.04 -2.91 -5.65
N SER A 472 28.53 -2.99 -6.89
CA SER A 472 27.10 -2.80 -7.18
C SER A 472 26.26 -3.71 -6.31
N MET A 473 26.49 -5.03 -6.35
CA MET A 473 25.73 -6.00 -5.56
C MET A 473 25.78 -5.73 -4.04
N LYS A 474 26.87 -5.17 -3.50
CA LYS A 474 26.93 -4.74 -2.09
C LYS A 474 26.06 -3.51 -1.81
N LEU A 475 26.02 -2.56 -2.74
CA LEU A 475 25.19 -1.36 -2.65
C LEU A 475 23.70 -1.75 -2.77
N ASP A 476 23.38 -2.58 -3.77
CA ASP A 476 22.06 -3.19 -3.99
C ASP A 476 21.57 -3.96 -2.74
N ILE A 477 22.45 -4.72 -2.08
CA ILE A 477 22.14 -5.39 -0.81
C ILE A 477 21.84 -4.39 0.31
N GLN A 478 22.65 -3.33 0.47
CA GLN A 478 22.38 -2.31 1.51
C GLN A 478 21.07 -1.54 1.27
N ASP A 479 20.73 -1.23 0.02
CA ASP A 479 19.47 -0.58 -0.31
C ASP A 479 18.27 -1.53 -0.14
N MET A 480 18.45 -2.83 -0.41
CA MET A 480 17.45 -3.84 -0.09
C MET A 480 17.28 -4.03 1.43
N GLU A 481 18.36 -3.98 2.23
CA GLU A 481 18.30 -4.00 3.70
C GLU A 481 17.56 -2.79 4.25
N ARG A 482 17.82 -1.58 3.73
CA ARG A 482 17.07 -0.35 4.05
C ARG A 482 15.58 -0.51 3.69
N ALA A 483 15.28 -0.98 2.48
CA ALA A 483 13.92 -1.20 2.01
C ALA A 483 13.16 -2.26 2.84
N VAL A 484 13.85 -3.29 3.35
CA VAL A 484 13.28 -4.26 4.30
C VAL A 484 13.00 -3.59 5.64
N ALA A 485 13.93 -2.83 6.20
CA ALA A 485 13.74 -2.13 7.47
C ALA A 485 12.55 -1.13 7.44
N ASP A 486 12.38 -0.39 6.34
CA ASP A 486 11.22 0.51 6.19
C ASP A 486 9.90 -0.24 5.88
N LYS A 487 9.95 -1.40 5.22
CA LYS A 487 8.78 -2.30 5.10
C LYS A 487 8.38 -2.88 6.47
N GLU A 488 9.33 -3.30 7.31
CA GLU A 488 9.04 -3.74 8.67
C GLU A 488 8.49 -2.61 9.53
N LYS A 489 9.02 -1.40 9.40
CA LYS A 489 8.53 -0.19 10.08
C LYS A 489 7.10 0.17 9.66
N ARG A 490 6.76 0.06 8.37
CA ARG A 490 5.39 0.17 7.87
C ARG A 490 4.49 -0.95 8.39
N MET A 491 4.94 -2.20 8.37
CA MET A 491 4.18 -3.35 8.89
C MET A 491 3.91 -3.23 10.39
N ARG A 492 4.86 -2.70 11.17
CA ARG A 492 4.70 -2.43 12.60
C ARG A 492 3.63 -1.36 12.84
N ARG A 493 3.71 -0.23 12.14
CA ARG A 493 2.69 0.83 12.15
C ARG A 493 1.30 0.33 11.74
N LEU A 494 1.21 -0.51 10.72
CA LEU A 494 -0.07 -1.10 10.28
C LEU A 494 -0.67 -2.02 11.36
N LYS A 495 0.17 -2.81 12.06
CA LYS A 495 -0.26 -3.62 13.21
C LYS A 495 -0.67 -2.74 14.41
N GLU A 496 0.04 -1.65 14.68
CA GLU A 496 -0.32 -0.66 15.72
C GLU A 496 -1.69 -0.02 15.43
N ILE A 497 -1.89 0.51 14.22
CA ILE A 497 -3.15 1.13 13.76
C ILE A 497 -4.30 0.13 13.77
N TRP A 498 -4.09 -1.09 13.26
CA TRP A 498 -5.10 -2.15 13.29
C TRP A 498 -5.46 -2.55 14.72
N THR A 499 -4.47 -2.63 15.63
CA THR A 499 -4.70 -2.95 17.04
C THR A 499 -5.52 -1.85 17.71
N ALA A 500 -5.17 -0.57 17.51
CA ALA A 500 -5.92 0.58 18.01
C ALA A 500 -7.37 0.58 17.50
N LYS A 501 -7.57 0.50 16.18
CA LYS A 501 -8.91 0.49 15.56
C LYS A 501 -9.74 -0.75 15.93
N SER A 502 -9.09 -1.88 16.20
CA SER A 502 -9.77 -3.05 16.76
C SER A 502 -10.22 -2.83 18.22
N SER A 503 -9.53 -1.98 18.98
CA SER A 503 -9.95 -1.60 20.34
C SER A 503 -11.10 -0.61 20.30
N GLU A 504 -11.00 0.43 19.48
CA GLU A 504 -12.12 1.36 19.19
C GLU A 504 -13.40 0.60 18.84
N PHE A 505 -13.30 -0.42 17.98
CA PHE A 505 -14.44 -1.28 17.63
C PHE A 505 -14.95 -2.12 18.79
N ARG A 506 -14.06 -2.79 19.56
CA ARG A 506 -14.45 -3.57 20.75
C ARG A 506 -15.13 -2.68 21.81
N GLU A 507 -14.62 -1.48 22.02
CA GLU A 507 -15.13 -0.51 23.00
C GLU A 507 -16.46 0.09 22.55
N ALA A 508 -16.64 0.38 21.26
CA ALA A 508 -17.91 0.79 20.69
C ALA A 508 -18.98 -0.32 20.84
N VAL A 509 -18.66 -1.58 20.52
CA VAL A 509 -19.58 -2.72 20.68
C VAL A 509 -19.92 -2.97 22.17
N ALA A 510 -18.92 -2.88 23.05
CA ALA A 510 -19.12 -3.00 24.49
C ALA A 510 -20.06 -1.89 25.02
N SER A 511 -19.82 -0.64 24.63
CA SER A 511 -20.61 0.52 25.04
C SER A 511 -22.05 0.49 24.51
N LEU A 512 -22.25 0.14 23.23
CA LEU A 512 -23.55 0.18 22.56
C LEU A 512 -24.41 -1.06 22.78
N LEU A 513 -23.82 -2.26 22.82
CA LEU A 513 -24.54 -3.54 22.89
C LEU A 513 -24.36 -4.28 24.24
N GLY A 514 -23.48 -3.79 25.12
CA GLY A 514 -23.21 -4.43 26.42
C GLY A 514 -22.35 -5.68 26.35
N PHE A 515 -21.66 -5.93 25.23
CA PHE A 515 -20.88 -7.15 25.00
C PHE A 515 -19.40 -6.87 24.73
N LYS A 516 -18.52 -7.46 25.54
CA LYS A 516 -17.09 -7.52 25.25
C LYS A 516 -16.82 -8.66 24.27
N LEU A 517 -16.08 -8.37 23.19
CA LEU A 517 -15.66 -9.34 22.18
C LEU A 517 -14.15 -9.62 22.31
N ASP A 518 -13.78 -10.87 22.59
CA ASP A 518 -12.40 -11.34 22.60
C ASP A 518 -12.19 -12.32 21.43
N PHE A 519 -11.37 -11.94 20.44
CA PHE A 519 -11.08 -12.76 19.25
C PHE A 519 -10.02 -13.82 19.55
N LEU A 520 -10.32 -15.09 19.29
CA LEU A 520 -9.43 -16.21 19.59
C LEU A 520 -8.59 -16.63 18.36
N PRO A 521 -7.37 -17.19 18.55
CA PRO A 521 -6.48 -17.59 17.44
C PRO A 521 -7.04 -18.67 16.49
N ASN A 522 -8.15 -19.32 16.86
CA ASN A 522 -8.86 -20.33 16.07
C ASN A 522 -10.07 -19.76 15.32
N GLY A 523 -10.11 -18.45 15.06
CA GLY A 523 -11.17 -17.76 14.31
C GLY A 523 -12.49 -17.57 15.09
N ARG A 524 -12.60 -18.11 16.30
CA ARG A 524 -13.80 -17.99 17.13
C ARG A 524 -13.84 -16.69 17.90
N VAL A 525 -15.04 -16.21 18.19
CA VAL A 525 -15.26 -15.00 19.01
C VAL A 525 -15.82 -15.42 20.37
N ARG A 526 -15.10 -15.10 21.44
CA ARG A 526 -15.61 -15.18 22.81
C ARG A 526 -16.40 -13.89 23.10
N VAL A 527 -17.64 -14.05 23.55
CA VAL A 527 -18.58 -12.97 23.85
C VAL A 527 -18.93 -13.04 25.33
N THR A 528 -18.68 -11.94 26.04
CA THR A 528 -18.92 -11.83 27.48
C THR A 528 -19.80 -10.61 27.75
N SER A 529 -20.92 -10.78 28.44
CA SER A 529 -21.79 -9.65 28.79
C SER A 529 -21.15 -8.80 29.89
N MET A 530 -21.22 -7.48 29.74
CA MET A 530 -20.80 -6.52 30.77
C MET A 530 -21.71 -6.53 32.01
N PHE A 531 -22.93 -7.04 31.88
CA PHE A 531 -23.93 -7.05 32.95
C PHE A 531 -23.98 -8.39 33.71
N HIS A 532 -23.35 -9.45 33.20
CA HIS A 532 -23.28 -10.72 33.95
C HIS A 532 -22.29 -10.64 35.12
N LEU A 533 -22.82 -10.40 36.32
CA LEU A 533 -22.14 -10.40 37.63
C LEU A 533 -20.66 -9.97 37.60
N SER A 534 -20.38 -8.81 36.99
CA SER A 534 -19.02 -8.27 36.90
C SER A 534 -18.40 -8.11 38.28
N ALA A 535 -17.31 -8.84 38.54
CA ALA A 535 -16.59 -8.82 39.81
C ALA A 535 -16.12 -7.41 40.21
N ALA A 536 -15.92 -6.52 39.22
CA ALA A 536 -15.54 -5.12 39.44
C ALA A 536 -16.60 -4.28 40.17
N TYR A 537 -17.87 -4.69 40.21
CA TYR A 537 -18.94 -3.97 40.89
C TYR A 537 -19.32 -4.53 42.27
N ARG A 538 -18.67 -5.61 42.73
CA ARG A 538 -18.85 -6.12 44.10
C ARG A 538 -17.82 -5.50 45.05
N HIS A 539 -17.99 -4.21 45.36
CA HIS A 539 -17.23 -3.55 46.43
C HIS A 539 -17.54 -4.22 47.78
N GLY A 540 -16.66 -5.13 48.23
CA GLY A 540 -16.87 -5.84 49.50
C GLY A 540 -16.30 -7.25 49.59
N ASP A 541 -15.13 -7.54 49.01
CA ASP A 541 -14.00 -7.96 49.84
C ASP A 541 -12.65 -7.67 49.16
N ARG A 542 -11.57 -7.56 49.94
CA ARG A 542 -10.20 -7.33 49.46
C ARG A 542 -9.18 -8.23 50.16
N ASP A 543 -9.55 -9.47 50.48
CA ASP A 543 -8.61 -10.45 51.03
C ASP A 543 -8.87 -11.89 50.55
N SER A 544 -8.28 -12.23 49.40
CA SER A 544 -7.83 -13.59 49.10
C SER A 544 -6.69 -13.52 48.07
N GLY A 545 -5.57 -14.20 48.35
CA GLY A 545 -4.32 -14.05 47.61
C GLY A 545 -3.94 -15.24 46.74
N SER A 546 -2.88 -15.05 45.97
CA SER A 546 -2.28 -16.00 45.00
C SER A 546 -3.07 -16.16 43.68
N SER A 547 -2.44 -16.35 42.52
CA SER A 547 -1.00 -16.51 42.24
C SER A 547 -0.51 -15.55 41.14
N SER A 548 0.78 -15.23 41.18
CA SER A 548 1.47 -14.45 40.15
C SER A 548 1.91 -15.34 38.98
N ASP A 549 1.41 -15.06 37.77
CA ASP A 549 2.16 -15.22 36.51
C ASP A 549 1.36 -14.59 35.35
N ALA A 550 1.64 -13.32 35.06
CA ALA A 550 0.91 -12.51 34.07
C ALA A 550 1.88 -11.81 33.08
N GLN A 551 2.70 -12.61 32.40
CA GLN A 551 3.70 -12.12 31.46
C GLN A 551 3.08 -11.73 30.09
N GLY A 552 2.37 -10.60 30.03
CA GLY A 552 1.90 -10.03 28.77
C GLY A 552 0.96 -8.83 28.91
N PRO A 553 1.23 -7.68 28.27
CA PRO A 553 0.34 -6.52 28.30
C PRO A 553 -0.92 -6.79 27.47
N GLY A 554 -2.03 -7.11 28.14
CA GLY A 554 -3.34 -7.25 27.50
C GLY A 554 -4.31 -8.24 28.17
N SER A 555 -3.83 -9.17 29.01
CA SER A 555 -4.69 -10.15 29.68
C SER A 555 -5.21 -9.65 31.03
N MET A 556 -6.51 -9.35 31.12
CA MET A 556 -7.19 -9.04 32.38
C MET A 556 -8.30 -10.06 32.70
N GLY A 557 -8.05 -10.90 33.70
CA GLY A 557 -9.06 -11.65 34.46
C GLY A 557 -9.57 -12.95 33.83
N ASN A 558 -9.80 -13.95 34.70
CA ASN A 558 -10.36 -15.26 34.32
C ASN A 558 -11.87 -15.18 34.03
N GLY A 559 -12.26 -14.51 32.94
CA GLY A 559 -13.63 -14.49 32.43
C GLY A 559 -14.04 -15.76 31.68
N GLU A 560 -13.36 -16.89 31.90
CA GLU A 560 -13.45 -18.07 31.03
C GLU A 560 -14.73 -18.90 31.23
N GLU A 561 -15.39 -18.83 32.38
CA GLU A 561 -16.55 -19.69 32.71
C GLU A 561 -17.93 -19.06 32.39
N ASN A 562 -18.00 -17.72 32.29
CA ASN A 562 -19.24 -16.97 32.05
C ASN A 562 -19.24 -16.31 30.66
N SER A 563 -18.93 -17.08 29.62
CA SER A 563 -18.79 -16.57 28.25
C SER A 563 -19.47 -17.46 27.22
N ILE A 564 -19.79 -16.89 26.06
CA ILE A 564 -20.36 -17.61 24.92
C ILE A 564 -19.36 -17.56 23.77
N ILE A 565 -18.93 -18.72 23.29
CA ILE A 565 -18.01 -18.83 22.16
C ILE A 565 -18.81 -19.11 20.90
N PHE A 566 -18.75 -18.17 19.96
CA PHE A 566 -19.34 -18.31 18.62
C PHE A 566 -18.27 -18.75 17.61
N ASP A 567 -18.65 -19.72 16.78
CA ASP A 567 -17.90 -20.21 15.64
C ASP A 567 -18.60 -19.73 14.36
N GLY A 568 -18.02 -18.71 13.72
CA GLY A 568 -18.60 -18.08 12.53
C GLY A 568 -18.50 -18.91 11.25
N GLU A 569 -17.59 -19.87 11.19
CA GLU A 569 -17.42 -20.76 10.02
C GLU A 569 -18.47 -21.88 10.03
N ASN A 570 -18.74 -22.45 11.20
CA ASN A 570 -19.67 -23.57 11.38
C ASN A 570 -21.07 -23.11 11.83
N GLY A 571 -21.26 -21.81 12.13
CA GLY A 571 -22.51 -21.26 12.66
C GLY A 571 -22.89 -21.81 14.04
N THR A 572 -21.92 -22.28 14.84
CA THR A 572 -22.20 -22.94 16.13
C THR A 572 -21.91 -22.05 17.33
N MET A 573 -22.71 -22.21 18.38
CA MET A 573 -22.57 -21.52 19.66
C MET A 573 -22.22 -22.53 20.76
N LYS A 574 -21.28 -22.19 21.65
CA LYS A 574 -20.94 -22.98 22.84
C LYS A 574 -20.85 -22.10 24.08
N ILE A 575 -21.59 -22.47 25.12
CA ILE A 575 -21.55 -21.82 26.44
C ILE A 575 -20.35 -22.38 27.20
N SER A 576 -19.54 -21.53 27.84
CA SER A 576 -18.41 -21.98 28.66
C SER A 576 -18.84 -22.47 30.06
N GLY A 577 -17.92 -23.13 30.77
CA GLY A 577 -18.24 -23.91 31.98
C GLY A 577 -19.04 -25.21 31.74
N GLY A 578 -19.62 -25.41 30.56
CA GLY A 578 -20.38 -26.61 30.20
C GLY A 578 -21.87 -26.57 30.59
N PRO A 579 -22.66 -27.61 30.25
CA PRO A 579 -24.13 -27.55 30.30
C PRO A 579 -24.73 -27.47 31.71
N ASN A 580 -23.93 -27.72 32.74
CA ASN A 580 -24.32 -27.64 34.15
C ASN A 580 -23.64 -26.45 34.88
N SER A 581 -22.99 -25.52 34.16
CA SER A 581 -22.47 -24.30 34.78
C SER A 581 -23.64 -23.40 35.24
N LEU A 582 -23.42 -22.61 36.29
CA LEU A 582 -24.44 -21.68 36.78
C LEU A 582 -24.90 -20.72 35.68
N PHE A 583 -23.95 -20.23 34.87
CA PHE A 583 -24.21 -19.40 33.69
C PHE A 583 -25.06 -20.13 32.63
N ALA A 584 -24.73 -21.38 32.28
CA ALA A 584 -25.49 -22.17 31.30
C ALA A 584 -26.89 -22.53 31.79
N MET A 585 -27.08 -22.74 33.11
CA MET A 585 -28.39 -22.95 33.71
C MET A 585 -29.23 -21.66 33.74
N GLU A 586 -28.61 -20.51 34.02
CA GLU A 586 -29.25 -19.21 34.09
C GLU A 586 -29.80 -18.77 32.72
N ILE A 587 -29.00 -18.86 31.65
CA ILE A 587 -29.44 -18.45 30.30
C ILE A 587 -30.26 -19.52 29.57
N ARG A 588 -30.44 -20.70 30.17
CA ARG A 588 -31.10 -21.86 29.53
C ARG A 588 -32.51 -21.56 28.98
N PRO A 589 -33.40 -20.82 29.67
CA PRO A 589 -34.72 -20.48 29.14
C PRO A 589 -34.63 -19.58 27.89
N LEU A 590 -33.70 -18.62 27.90
CA LEU A 590 -33.45 -17.70 26.78
C LEU A 590 -32.87 -18.44 25.57
N VAL A 591 -31.93 -19.36 25.79
CA VAL A 591 -31.35 -20.20 24.72
C VAL A 591 -32.43 -21.06 24.07
N LYS A 592 -33.31 -21.70 24.86
CA LYS A 592 -34.41 -22.51 24.32
C LYS A 592 -35.37 -21.66 23.46
N PHE A 593 -35.88 -20.57 23.99
CA PHE A 593 -36.88 -19.75 23.29
C PHE A 593 -36.31 -19.02 22.07
N TRP A 594 -35.12 -18.42 22.17
CA TRP A 594 -34.56 -17.62 21.08
C TRP A 594 -33.69 -18.42 20.11
N VAL A 595 -32.87 -19.37 20.58
CA VAL A 595 -31.90 -20.09 19.74
C VAL A 595 -32.43 -21.44 19.26
N GLU A 596 -33.09 -22.23 20.11
CA GLU A 596 -33.64 -23.54 19.70
C GLU A 596 -34.97 -23.39 18.94
N GLU A 597 -35.91 -22.62 19.48
CA GLU A 597 -37.26 -22.46 18.90
C GLU A 597 -37.30 -21.42 17.77
N ARG A 598 -36.69 -20.23 17.95
CA ARG A 598 -36.72 -19.14 16.95
C ARG A 598 -35.48 -18.98 16.07
N LYS A 599 -34.34 -19.56 16.45
CA LYS A 599 -33.03 -19.47 15.76
C LYS A 599 -32.50 -18.04 15.55
N ASP A 600 -32.82 -17.12 16.46
CA ASP A 600 -32.44 -15.72 16.39
C ASP A 600 -31.39 -15.37 17.47
N ILE A 601 -30.12 -15.24 17.04
CA ILE A 601 -28.99 -14.89 17.92
C ILE A 601 -29.02 -13.40 18.33
N PRO A 602 -29.29 -12.42 17.44
CA PRO A 602 -29.52 -11.03 17.84
C PRO A 602 -30.58 -10.85 18.93
N CYS A 603 -31.77 -11.46 18.80
CA CYS A 603 -32.81 -11.39 19.82
C CYS A 603 -32.44 -12.15 21.09
N PHE A 604 -31.75 -13.30 20.99
CA PHE A 604 -31.18 -13.98 22.16
C PHE A 604 -30.24 -13.07 22.96
N LEU A 605 -29.28 -12.43 22.29
CA LEU A 605 -28.29 -11.56 22.93
C LEU A 605 -28.95 -10.29 23.50
N ALA A 606 -29.92 -9.70 22.79
CA ALA A 606 -30.67 -8.55 23.31
C ALA A 606 -31.49 -8.90 24.56
N ALA A 607 -32.21 -10.02 24.55
CA ALA A 607 -32.99 -10.49 25.69
C ALA A 607 -32.10 -10.88 26.89
N MET A 608 -30.92 -11.47 26.63
CA MET A 608 -29.93 -11.79 27.67
C MET A 608 -29.28 -10.51 28.25
N THR A 609 -29.03 -9.48 27.43
CA THR A 609 -28.60 -8.17 27.92
C THR A 609 -29.66 -7.52 28.80
N LEU A 610 -30.96 -7.62 28.46
CA LEU A 610 -32.04 -7.14 29.31
C LEU A 610 -32.14 -7.92 30.64
N ASP A 611 -32.21 -9.26 30.59
CA ASP A 611 -32.27 -10.11 31.78
C ASP A 611 -31.07 -9.90 32.74
N PHE A 612 -29.86 -9.72 32.20
CA PHE A 612 -28.70 -9.39 33.02
C PHE A 612 -28.66 -7.94 33.49
N TYR A 613 -29.17 -6.98 32.70
CA TYR A 613 -29.34 -5.60 33.15
C TYR A 613 -30.33 -5.54 34.33
N ASP A 614 -31.47 -6.23 34.22
CA ASP A 614 -32.52 -6.37 35.22
C ASP A 614 -32.02 -6.99 36.53
N LYS A 615 -31.09 -7.96 36.43
CA LYS A 615 -30.39 -8.55 37.59
C LYS A 615 -29.28 -7.67 38.18
N THR A 616 -28.82 -6.63 37.47
CA THR A 616 -27.88 -5.65 38.04
C THR A 616 -28.58 -4.49 38.73
N THR A 617 -27.91 -3.89 39.70
CA THR A 617 -28.39 -2.72 40.47
C THR A 617 -28.52 -1.42 39.65
N ARG A 618 -28.46 -1.49 38.31
CA ARG A 618 -28.83 -0.40 37.39
C ARG A 618 -30.32 -0.41 37.06
N ALA A 619 -30.93 -1.57 36.82
CA ALA A 619 -32.35 -1.67 36.51
C ALA A 619 -33.25 -1.41 37.73
N ALA A 620 -32.85 -1.91 38.90
CA ALA A 620 -33.49 -1.61 40.20
C ALA A 620 -33.33 -0.13 40.66
N ARG A 621 -33.10 0.79 39.72
CA ARG A 621 -33.08 2.25 39.88
C ARG A 621 -33.90 2.97 38.81
N MET A 622 -34.41 2.30 37.77
CA MET A 622 -35.38 2.91 36.84
C MET A 622 -36.78 2.78 37.43
#